data_AF-A0A3S0FZK2-F1
#
_entry.id   AF-A0A3S0FZK2-F1
#
_cell.length_a   1.000
_cell.length_b   1.000
_cell.length_c   1.000
_cell.angle_alpha   90.00
_cell.angle_beta   90.00
_cell.angle_gamma   90.00
#
_symmetry.space_group_name_H-M   'P 1'
#
loop_
_entity.id
_entity.type
_entity.pdbx_description
1 polymer ?
#
loop_
_entity_poly.entity_id
_entity_poly.type
_entity_poly.pdbx_seq_one_letter_code
_entity_poly.pdbx_strand_id
1 'polypeptide(L)' 'MSEMEPEVKRFLQKVVWTLSGALVWLVINMYLGIYKELGFPEKEITLWNILFYCFAVLSLVLLILYFLRLWKNEDL' A
#
# COMPACT_ATOMS: atom_id res chain seq x y z
N MET A 1 -32.02 -14.06 -0.29
CA MET A 1 -30.70 -13.49 -0.62
C MET A 1 -29.71 -14.58 -0.34
N SER A 2 -28.89 -14.95 -1.33
CA SER A 2 -27.85 -15.98 -1.19
C SER A 2 -27.02 -15.69 0.06
N GLU A 3 -27.14 -16.50 1.10
CA GLU A 3 -26.20 -16.49 2.21
C GLU A 3 -24.88 -17.00 1.63
N MET A 4 -24.04 -16.05 1.19
CA MET A 4 -22.68 -16.37 0.79
C MET A 4 -22.00 -16.98 2.02
N GLU A 5 -21.41 -18.16 1.85
CA GLU A 5 -20.75 -18.85 2.94
C GLU A 5 -19.83 -17.88 3.68
N PRO A 6 -19.88 -17.86 5.03
CA PRO A 6 -19.15 -16.88 5.84
C PRO A 6 -17.65 -16.88 5.53
N GLU A 7 -17.11 -18.01 5.07
CA GLU A 7 -15.74 -18.15 4.59
C GLU A 7 -15.46 -17.34 3.31
N VAL A 8 -16.29 -17.50 2.28
CA VAL A 8 -16.18 -16.75 1.01
C VAL A 8 -16.26 -15.24 1.25
N LYS A 9 -17.14 -14.81 2.17
CA LYS A 9 -17.27 -13.39 2.54
C LYS A 9 -15.99 -12.85 3.16
N ARG A 10 -15.39 -13.58 4.10
CA ARG A 10 -14.13 -13.18 4.74
C ARG A 10 -12.98 -13.14 3.75
N PHE A 11 -12.90 -14.12 2.86
CA PHE A 11 -11.90 -14.14 1.80
C PHE A 11 -12.00 -12.92 0.88
N LEU A 12 -13.18 -12.63 0.34
CA LEU A 12 -13.40 -11.46 -0.52
C LEU A 12 -13.12 -10.16 0.22
N GLN A 13 -13.50 -10.07 1.49
CA GLN A 13 -13.19 -8.90 2.32
C GLN A 13 -11.68 -8.67 2.45
N LYS A 14 -10.86 -9.71 2.63
CA LYS A 14 -9.39 -9.57 2.64
C LYS A 14 -8.82 -9.11 1.32
N VAL A 15 -9.34 -9.64 0.22
CA VAL A 15 -8.94 -9.21 -1.13
C VAL A 15 -9.24 -7.71 -1.29
N VAL A 16 -10.45 -7.28 -0.91
CA VAL A 16 -10.83 -5.86 -0.96
C VAL A 16 -9.92 -5.01 -0.08
N TRP A 17 -9.61 -5.43 1.15
CA TRP A 17 -8.68 -4.71 2.03
C TRP A 17 -7.26 -4.61 1.47
N THR A 18 -6.77 -5.69 0.87
CA THR A 18 -5.44 -5.74 0.24
C THR A 18 -5.38 -4.78 -0.96
N LEU A 19 -6.37 -4.86 -1.86
CA LEU A 19 -6.45 -3.98 -3.02
C LEU A 19 -6.62 -2.50 -2.62
N SER A 20 -7.52 -2.23 -1.67
CA SER A 20 -7.76 -0.88 -1.17
C SER A 20 -6.51 -0.28 -0.52
N GLY A 21 -5.82 -1.05 0.32
CA GLY A 21 -4.57 -0.63 0.94
C GLY A 21 -3.47 -0.32 -0.08
N ALA A 22 -3.32 -1.17 -1.10
CA ALA A 22 -2.35 -0.95 -2.18
C ALA A 22 -2.70 0.30 -3.01
N LEU A 23 -3.97 0.50 -3.34
CA LEU A 23 -4.45 1.68 -4.08
C LEU A 23 -4.22 2.98 -3.28
N VAL A 24 -4.53 2.99 -1.99
CA VAL A 24 -4.27 4.15 -1.13
C VAL A 24 -2.77 4.47 -1.10
N TRP A 25 -1.92 3.45 -0.94
CA TRP A 25 -0.47 3.64 -0.97
C TRP A 25 0.01 4.20 -2.32
N LEU A 26 -0.52 3.71 -3.44
CA LEU A 26 -0.21 4.21 -4.77
C LEU A 26 -0.62 5.66 -4.95
N VAL A 27 -1.83 6.06 -4.54
CA VAL A 27 -2.31 7.44 -4.67
C VAL A 27 -1.45 8.42 -3.86
N ILE A 28 -1.07 8.04 -2.64
CA ILE A 28 -0.17 8.85 -1.79
C ILE A 28 1.19 9.02 -2.46
N ASN A 29 1.80 7.93 -2.94
CA ASN A 29 3.11 7.99 -3.60
C ASN A 29 3.05 8.70 -4.95
N MET A 30 1.94 8.60 -5.68
CA MET A 30 1.73 9.35 -6.92
C MET A 30 1.61 10.85 -6.64
N TYR A 31 0.87 11.24 -5.60
CA TYR A 31 0.78 12.65 -5.20
C TYR A 31 2.15 13.21 -4.78
N LEU A 32 2.88 12.50 -3.93
CA LEU A 32 4.19 12.95 -3.45
C LEU A 32 5.27 12.87 -4.54
N GLY A 33 5.31 11.79 -5.31
CA GLY A 33 6.34 11.57 -6.32
C GLY A 33 6.13 12.40 -7.59
N ILE A 34 4.88 12.50 -8.06
CA ILE A 34 4.56 13.18 -9.33
C ILE A 34 4.09 14.60 -9.04
N TYR A 35 3.01 14.80 -8.29
CA TYR A 35 2.42 16.14 -8.11
C TYR A 35 3.32 17.09 -7.32
N LYS A 36 4.09 16.57 -6.36
CA LYS A 36 5.12 17.33 -5.65
C LYS A 36 6.52 17.20 -6.29
N GLU A 37 6.62 16.51 -7.42
CA GLU A 37 7.85 16.31 -8.19
C GLU A 37 9.01 15.67 -7.39
N LEU A 38 8.73 15.07 -6.23
CA LEU A 38 9.77 14.48 -5.36
C LEU A 38 10.35 13.18 -5.94
N GLY A 39 9.68 12.57 -6.92
CA GLY A 39 10.12 11.37 -7.63
C GLY A 39 11.03 11.65 -8.83
N PHE A 40 11.25 12.93 -9.19
CA PHE A 40 12.06 13.32 -10.35
C PHE A 40 13.20 14.26 -9.94
N PRO A 41 14.38 13.71 -9.60
CA PRO A 41 15.55 14.54 -9.34
C PRO A 41 16.08 15.12 -10.66
N GLU A 42 15.66 16.33 -11.04
CA GLU A 42 15.98 16.91 -12.34
C GLU A 42 17.41 17.47 -12.46
N LYS A 43 17.96 18.09 -11.41
CA LYS A 43 19.30 18.73 -11.44
C LYS A 43 20.16 18.45 -10.22
N GLU A 44 19.56 18.45 -9.03
CA GLU A 44 20.24 18.14 -7.77
C GLU A 44 19.35 17.25 -6.92
N ILE A 45 19.94 16.25 -6.27
CA ILE A 45 19.22 15.43 -5.29
C ILE A 45 19.01 16.30 -4.05
N THR A 46 17.78 16.74 -3.84
CA THR A 46 17.44 17.50 -2.63
C THR A 46 17.16 16.55 -1.47
N LEU A 47 17.28 17.07 -0.24
CA LEU A 47 16.94 16.34 0.98
C LEU A 47 15.48 15.83 0.95
N TRP A 48 14.57 16.53 0.27
CA TRP A 48 13.18 16.13 0.11
C TRP A 48 13.02 14.89 -0.77
N ASN A 49 13.83 14.74 -1.82
CA ASN A 49 13.82 13.52 -2.64
C ASN A 49 14.26 12.31 -1.78
N ILE A 50 15.34 12.46 -1.00
CA ILE A 50 15.86 11.39 -0.13
C ILE A 50 14.80 10.99 0.90
N LEU A 51 14.19 11.97 1.58
CA LEU A 51 13.12 11.71 2.54
C LEU A 51 11.92 11.01 1.89
N PHE A 52 11.53 11.41 0.68
CA PHE A 52 10.47 10.77 -0.07
C PHE A 52 10.80 9.30 -0.38
N TYR A 53 11.99 8.98 -0.89
CA TYR A 53 12.36 7.59 -1.17
C TYR A 53 12.46 6.74 0.10
N CYS A 54 13.01 7.29 1.19
CA CYS A 54 13.01 6.63 2.50
C CYS A 54 11.59 6.33 2.98
N PHE A 55 10.69 7.30 2.88
CA PHE A 55 9.28 7.13 3.22
C PHE A 55 8.59 6.09 2.32
N ALA A 56 8.82 6.14 1.01
CA ALA A 56 8.21 5.21 0.04
C ALA A 56 8.64 3.76 0.33
N VAL A 57 9.94 3.52 0.55
CA VAL A 57 10.46 2.18 0.89
C VAL A 57 9.94 1.71 2.24
N LEU A 58 10.02 2.56 3.27
CA LEU A 58 9.60 2.18 4.62
C LEU A 58 8.09 1.90 4.67
N SER A 59 7.28 2.74 4.04
CA SER A 59 5.84 2.53 3.95
C SER A 59 5.48 1.30 3.12
N LEU A 60 6.22 0.98 2.06
CA LEU A 60 6.02 -0.25 1.29
C LEU A 60 6.31 -1.50 2.14
N VAL A 61 7.41 -1.50 2.88
CA VAL A 61 7.75 -2.61 3.80
C VAL A 61 6.64 -2.78 4.84
N LEU A 62 6.17 -1.68 5.45
CA LEU A 62 5.07 -1.73 6.40
C LEU A 62 3.76 -2.24 5.78
N LEU A 63 3.46 -1.84 4.54
CA LEU A 63 2.28 -2.30 3.81
C LEU A 63 2.35 -3.81 3.53
N ILE A 64 3.51 -4.30 3.10
CA ILE A 64 3.74 -5.74 2.89
C ILE A 64 3.59 -6.50 4.21
N LEU A 65 4.20 -6.02 5.30
CA LEU A 65 4.04 -6.64 6.62
C LEU A 65 2.59 -6.63 7.11
N TYR A 66 1.85 -5.56 6.83
CA TYR A 66 0.43 -5.47 7.14
C TYR A 66 -0.38 -6.52 6.36
N PHE A 67 -0.13 -6.68 5.06
CA PHE A 67 -0.76 -7.73 4.26
C PHE A 67 -0.38 -9.12 4.78
N LEU A 68 0.90 -9.40 5.02
CA LEU A 68 1.32 -10.68 5.58
C LEU A 68 0.60 -11.01 6.90
N ARG A 69 0.39 -10.02 7.78
CA ARG A 69 -0.40 -10.20 9.01
C ARG A 69 -1.88 -10.43 8.73
N LEU A 70 -2.47 -9.68 7.79
CA LEU A 70 -3.87 -9.82 7.39
C LEU A 70 -4.17 -11.24 6.87
N TRP A 71 -3.22 -11.83 6.14
CA TRP A 71 -3.36 -13.17 5.58
C TRP A 71 -2.99 -14.26 6.58
N LYS A 72 -2.00 -14.06 7.46
CA LYS A 72 -1.58 -15.04 8.49
C LYS A 72 -2.63 -15.30 9.58
N ASN A 73 -3.52 -14.35 9.84
CA ASN A 73 -4.51 -14.48 10.91
C ASN A 73 -5.65 -15.48 10.60
N GLU A 74 -5.64 -16.12 9.43
CA GLU A 74 -6.67 -17.07 9.00
C GLU A 74 -6.08 -18.04 7.98
N ASP A 75 -4.96 -18.65 8.37
CA ASP A 75 -4.62 -19.99 7.87
C ASP A 75 -5.66 -20.96 8.48
N LEU A 76 -6.52 -21.47 7.59
CA LEU A 76 -7.36 -22.70 7.65
C LEU A 76 -7.46 -23.42 9.01
#